data_AF-A0A225UJN2-F1
#
_entry.id   AF-A0A225UJN2-F1
#
_cell.length_a   1.000
_cell.length_b   1.000
_cell.length_c   1.000
_cell.angle_alpha   90.00
_cell.angle_beta   90.00
_cell.angle_gamma   90.00
#
_symmetry.space_group_name_H-M   'P 1'
#
loop_
_entity.id
_entity.type
_entity.pdbx_description
1 polymer ?
#
loop_
_entity_poly.entity_id
_entity_poly.type
_entity_poly.pdbx_seq_one_letter_code
_entity_poly.pdbx_strand_id
1 'polypeptide(L)'
;SRRPDYAVKTVDINRVDVVRNYTPSSSLLDEVKAAYAHDADAKQLIEFLSAPPDKTRRKLAPRLQASAHRYRVHDGLLLYSAVNGNAERIVVPNDPDLRGRIIYEYHDVPTAGHPGREKTYTLLTRDFYWNHQYKWVRKYVRTCDVCQRVKPAPHSQAPLQPLPTPSECWESISMLSCLAMRITISHSLTVP
;
A
#
# COMPACT_ATOMS: atom_id res chain seq x y z
N SER A 1 0.36 -22.54 11.31
CA SER A 1 0.70 -21.38 10.45
C SER A 1 0.88 -20.16 11.33
N ARG A 2 2.13 -19.78 11.64
CA ARG A 2 2.46 -18.75 12.63
C ARG A 2 2.09 -17.37 12.08
N ARG A 3 1.26 -16.62 12.81
CA ARG A 3 1.08 -15.17 12.59
C ARG A 3 2.44 -14.52 12.89
N PRO A 4 2.99 -13.67 12.02
CA PRO A 4 4.07 -12.78 12.42
C PRO A 4 3.47 -11.67 13.26
N ASP A 5 3.99 -11.53 14.47
CA ASP A 5 3.70 -10.47 15.41
C ASP A 5 4.14 -9.16 14.74
N TYR A 6 3.17 -8.36 14.31
CA TYR A 6 3.45 -7.08 13.66
C TYR A 6 3.89 -6.08 14.72
N ALA A 7 5.17 -6.16 15.10
CA ALA A 7 5.86 -5.04 15.72
C ALA A 7 6.02 -3.96 14.64
N VAL A 8 5.12 -2.97 14.67
CA VAL A 8 5.38 -1.67 14.02
C VAL A 8 6.68 -1.18 14.63
N LYS A 9 7.77 -1.18 13.88
CA LYS A 9 8.93 -0.36 14.23
C LYS A 9 8.41 1.08 14.20
N THR A 10 8.20 1.66 15.37
CA THR A 10 7.99 3.09 15.55
C THR A 10 9.30 3.75 15.14
N VAL A 11 9.45 3.99 13.84
CA VAL A 11 10.32 5.05 13.39
C VAL A 11 9.59 6.31 13.85
N ASP A 12 10.26 7.13 14.65
CA ASP A 12 9.78 8.46 15.03
C ASP A 12 9.66 9.30 13.74
N ILE A 13 8.52 9.15 13.06
CA ILE A 13 8.11 9.94 11.90
C ILE A 13 7.35 11.13 12.47
N ASN A 14 8.07 12.02 13.15
CA ASN A 14 7.58 13.36 13.38
C ASN A 14 8.66 14.32 12.85
N ARG A 15 8.23 15.23 11.97
CA ARG A 15 9.00 16.25 11.20
C ARG A 15 9.39 15.92 9.77
N VAL A 16 8.58 15.13 9.07
CA VAL A 16 8.25 15.54 7.70
C VAL A 16 6.75 15.72 7.70
N ASP A 17 6.29 16.96 7.59
CA ASP A 17 4.96 17.23 7.07
C ASP A 17 4.94 16.62 5.66
N VAL A 18 4.69 15.31 5.58
CA VAL A 18 4.38 14.65 4.34
C VAL A 18 3.02 15.22 4.00
N VAL A 19 3.08 16.32 3.25
CA VAL A 19 1.97 17.01 2.61
C VAL A 19 0.92 15.96 2.30
N ARG A 20 -0.33 16.24 2.70
CA ARG A 20 -1.46 15.42 2.29
C ARG A 20 -1.50 15.49 0.76
N ASN A 21 -0.78 14.60 0.09
CA ASN A 21 -0.67 14.60 -1.37
C ASN A 21 -2.01 14.24 -2.03
N TYR A 22 -2.97 13.81 -1.23
CA TYR A 22 -4.32 13.53 -1.65
C TYR A 22 -5.29 14.05 -0.59
N THR A 23 -6.05 15.08 -0.95
CA THR A 23 -7.34 15.34 -0.33
C THR A 23 -8.38 14.65 -1.20
N PRO A 24 -9.20 13.72 -0.68
CA PRO A 24 -10.28 13.13 -1.44
C PRO A 24 -11.11 14.20 -2.15
N SER A 25 -11.39 14.01 -3.43
CA SER A 25 -12.25 14.95 -4.17
C SER A 25 -13.64 15.00 -3.53
N SER A 26 -14.30 16.15 -3.62
CA SER A 26 -15.69 16.28 -3.15
C SER A 26 -16.61 15.24 -3.79
N SER A 27 -16.45 14.99 -5.10
CA SER A 27 -17.23 13.99 -5.84
C SER A 27 -17.10 12.58 -5.27
N LEU A 28 -15.89 12.15 -4.90
CA LEU A 28 -15.65 10.84 -4.30
C LEU A 28 -16.30 10.73 -2.91
N LEU A 29 -16.26 11.82 -2.13
CA LEU A 29 -16.92 11.86 -0.83
C LEU A 29 -18.44 11.80 -0.94
N ASP A 30 -19.01 12.45 -1.96
CA ASP A 30 -20.44 12.40 -2.23
C ASP A 30 -20.88 10.99 -2.67
N GLU A 31 -20.06 10.29 -3.46
CA GLU A 31 -20.27 8.87 -3.78
C GLU A 31 -20.23 7.99 -2.52
N VAL A 32 -19.26 8.20 -1.62
CA VAL A 32 -19.18 7.49 -0.34
C VAL A 32 -20.44 7.71 0.49
N LYS A 33 -20.92 8.95 0.60
CA LYS A 33 -22.17 9.30 1.31
C LYS A 33 -23.37 8.60 0.69
N ALA A 34 -23.50 8.63 -0.63
CA ALA A 34 -24.59 7.96 -1.34
C ALA A 34 -24.55 6.44 -1.12
N ALA A 35 -23.35 5.84 -1.11
CA ALA A 35 -23.18 4.40 -0.91
C ALA A 35 -23.57 3.93 0.50
N TYR A 36 -23.61 4.80 1.52
CA TYR A 36 -24.16 4.44 2.83
C TYR A 36 -25.64 4.02 2.75
N ALA A 37 -26.39 4.49 1.74
CA ALA A 37 -27.76 4.05 1.51
C ALA A 37 -27.89 2.56 1.13
N HIS A 38 -26.79 1.86 0.85
CA HIS A 38 -26.77 0.43 0.52
C HIS A 38 -26.06 -0.43 1.56
N ASP A 39 -25.48 0.18 2.61
CA ASP A 39 -24.75 -0.52 3.67
C ASP A 39 -25.55 -0.49 4.98
N ALA A 40 -26.03 -1.66 5.40
CA ALA A 40 -26.86 -1.80 6.60
C ALA A 40 -26.13 -1.39 7.89
N ASP A 41 -24.80 -1.56 7.95
CA ASP A 41 -24.01 -1.22 9.12
C ASP A 41 -23.75 0.27 9.19
N ALA A 42 -23.41 0.87 8.05
CA ALA A 42 -23.22 2.32 7.95
C ALA A 42 -24.51 3.05 8.31
N LYS A 43 -25.68 2.58 7.81
CA LYS A 43 -26.99 3.13 8.20
C LYS A 43 -27.22 3.09 9.70
N GLN A 44 -27.02 1.92 10.33
CA GLN A 44 -27.22 1.76 11.77
C GLN A 44 -26.30 2.69 12.56
N LEU A 45 -25.03 2.82 12.17
CA LEU A 45 -24.07 3.70 12.83
C LEU A 45 -24.45 5.17 12.67
N ILE A 46 -24.78 5.61 11.45
CA ILE A 46 -25.17 7.00 11.18
C ILE A 46 -26.44 7.37 11.95
N GLU A 47 -27.45 6.50 11.91
CA GLU A 47 -28.71 6.71 12.62
C GLU A 47 -28.52 6.74 14.15
N PHE A 48 -27.63 5.89 14.68
CA PHE A 48 -27.32 5.85 16.11
C PHE A 48 -26.53 7.08 16.57
N LEU A 49 -25.52 7.50 15.81
CA LEU A 49 -24.63 8.60 16.18
C LEU A 49 -25.23 9.98 15.93
N SER A 50 -26.20 10.09 15.02
CA SER A 50 -26.89 11.36 14.70
C SER A 50 -28.14 11.59 15.57
N ALA A 51 -28.54 10.62 16.39
CA ALA A 51 -29.75 10.73 17.21
C ALA A 51 -29.48 11.50 18.51
N PRO A 52 -30.45 12.32 18.99
CA PRO A 52 -30.34 12.95 20.30
C PRO A 52 -30.37 11.88 21.41
N PRO A 53 -29.64 12.11 22.52
CA PRO A 53 -29.43 11.13 23.59
C PRO A 53 -30.72 10.63 24.27
N ASP A 54 -31.82 11.39 24.18
CA ASP A 54 -33.12 11.06 24.78
C ASP A 54 -33.92 9.98 24.05
N LYS A 55 -33.57 9.61 22.80
CA LYS A 55 -34.19 8.47 22.11
C LYS A 55 -33.59 7.16 22.63
N THR A 56 -34.06 6.77 23.80
CA THR A 56 -33.83 5.50 24.50
C THR A 56 -33.49 4.34 23.56
N ARG A 57 -32.21 3.94 23.58
CA ARG A 57 -31.69 2.62 23.16
C ARG A 57 -32.17 2.15 21.79
N ARG A 58 -31.82 2.87 20.71
CA ARG A 58 -31.71 2.20 19.40
C ARG A 58 -30.69 1.06 19.56
N LYS A 59 -31.15 -0.19 19.47
CA LYS A 59 -30.30 -1.38 19.60
C LYS A 59 -29.43 -1.48 18.35
N LEU A 60 -28.21 -0.96 18.46
CA LEU A 60 -27.15 -1.27 17.51
C LEU A 60 -26.83 -2.77 17.59
N ALA A 61 -26.46 -3.40 16.48
CA ALA A 61 -25.98 -4.78 16.52
C ALA A 61 -24.80 -4.91 17.52
N PRO A 62 -24.71 -5.98 18.35
CA PRO A 62 -23.71 -6.09 19.42
C PRO A 62 -22.26 -5.85 18.95
N ARG A 63 -21.93 -6.33 17.75
CA ARG A 63 -20.62 -6.12 17.10
C ARG A 63 -20.31 -4.66 16.81
N LEU A 64 -21.31 -3.88 16.41
CA LEU A 64 -21.16 -2.46 16.15
C LEU A 64 -21.08 -1.71 17.48
N GLN A 65 -21.86 -2.15 18.48
CA GLN A 65 -21.93 -1.48 19.78
C GLN A 65 -20.59 -1.49 20.51
N ALA A 66 -19.89 -2.62 20.49
CA ALA A 66 -18.56 -2.76 21.08
C ALA A 66 -17.53 -1.76 20.53
N SER A 67 -17.75 -1.25 19.31
CA SER A 67 -16.84 -0.34 18.64
C SER A 67 -17.41 1.03 18.33
N ALA A 68 -18.65 1.32 18.74
CA ALA A 68 -19.36 2.55 18.42
C ALA A 68 -18.61 3.82 18.89
N HIS A 69 -17.91 3.73 20.03
CA HIS A 69 -17.09 4.82 20.57
C HIS A 69 -15.94 5.28 19.66
N ARG A 70 -15.55 4.45 18.67
CA ARG A 70 -14.53 4.78 17.67
C ARG A 70 -15.09 5.49 16.45
N TYR A 71 -16.40 5.62 16.35
CA TYR A 71 -17.06 6.24 15.21
C TYR A 71 -17.68 7.58 15.59
N ARG A 72 -17.69 8.51 14.64
CA ARG A 72 -18.35 9.81 14.72
C ARG A 72 -19.00 10.12 13.37
N VAL A 73 -20.02 10.98 13.36
CA VAL A 73 -20.62 11.48 12.13
C VAL A 73 -20.32 12.98 12.03
N HIS A 74 -19.82 13.41 10.87
CA HIS A 74 -19.55 14.81 10.56
C HIS A 74 -19.92 15.08 9.10
N ASP A 75 -20.74 16.09 8.82
CA ASP A 75 -21.24 16.43 7.48
C ASP A 75 -21.81 15.24 6.67
N GLY A 76 -22.46 14.31 7.36
CA GLY A 76 -23.01 13.08 6.76
C GLY A 76 -21.96 12.01 6.42
N LEU A 77 -20.68 12.22 6.74
CA LEU A 77 -19.63 11.21 6.64
C LEU A 77 -19.48 10.47 7.97
N LEU A 78 -19.31 9.16 7.88
CA LEU A 78 -18.93 8.35 9.03
C LEU A 78 -17.40 8.38 9.14
N LEU A 79 -16.91 8.85 10.29
CA LEU A 79 -15.50 8.97 10.62
C LEU A 79 -15.10 7.90 11.63
N TYR A 80 -13.92 7.32 11.44
CA TYR A 80 -13.32 6.32 12.31
C TYR A 80 -12.05 6.87 12.96
N SER A 81 -12.01 6.83 14.30
CA SER A 81 -10.85 7.21 15.09
C SER A 81 -9.93 6.01 15.30
N ALA A 82 -8.75 6.04 14.68
CA ALA A 82 -7.72 5.03 14.89
C ALA A 82 -6.94 5.33 16.17
N VAL A 83 -6.80 4.32 17.04
CA VAL A 83 -6.13 4.39 18.35
C VAL A 83 -4.69 4.93 18.28
N ASN A 84 -4.03 4.78 17.14
CA ASN A 84 -2.58 4.98 17.01
C ASN A 84 -2.14 6.25 16.28
N GLY A 85 -3.02 7.21 15.97
CA GLY A 85 -2.60 8.32 15.09
C GLY A 85 -3.38 9.63 15.09
N ASN A 86 -4.32 9.86 16.02
CA ASN A 86 -5.12 11.09 16.14
C ASN A 86 -5.84 11.60 14.88
N ALA A 87 -5.76 10.90 13.75
CA ALA A 87 -6.40 11.27 12.50
C ALA A 87 -7.68 10.45 12.33
N GLU A 88 -8.78 11.17 12.14
CA GLU A 88 -10.06 10.59 11.72
C GLU A 88 -9.97 10.14 10.27
N ARG A 89 -10.56 8.99 9.98
CA ARG A 89 -10.56 8.36 8.66
C ARG A 89 -11.98 8.19 8.17
N ILE A 90 -12.23 8.43 6.89
CA ILE A 90 -13.54 8.27 6.29
C ILE A 90 -13.84 6.78 6.15
N VAL A 91 -14.98 6.34 6.70
CA VAL A 91 -15.42 4.96 6.58
C VAL A 91 -16.00 4.75 5.19
N VAL A 92 -15.46 3.77 4.48
CA VAL A 92 -15.94 3.37 3.16
C VAL A 92 -16.91 2.18 3.32
N PRO A 93 -18.14 2.26 2.78
CA PRO A 93 -19.11 1.17 2.88
C PRO A 93 -18.62 -0.09 2.17
N ASN A 94 -19.35 -1.20 2.34
CA ASN A 94 -19.05 -2.47 1.69
C ASN A 94 -19.44 -2.50 0.20
N ASP A 95 -18.88 -1.56 -0.56
CA ASP A 95 -19.02 -1.44 -2.00
C ASP A 95 -17.67 -1.81 -2.68
N PRO A 96 -17.61 -2.93 -3.42
CA PRO A 96 -16.40 -3.36 -4.11
C PRO A 96 -15.87 -2.36 -5.14
N ASP A 97 -16.76 -1.70 -5.88
CA ASP A 97 -16.41 -0.80 -6.98
C ASP A 97 -15.83 0.50 -6.41
N LEU A 98 -16.47 1.04 -5.38
CA LEU A 98 -15.97 2.22 -4.67
C LEU A 98 -14.62 1.95 -3.99
N ARG A 99 -14.46 0.79 -3.34
CA ARG A 99 -13.16 0.39 -2.76
C ARG A 99 -12.10 0.20 -3.83
N GLY A 100 -12.46 -0.37 -4.98
CA GLY A 100 -11.56 -0.53 -6.12
C GLY A 100 -11.10 0.82 -6.68
N ARG A 101 -12.03 1.76 -6.85
CA ARG A 101 -11.75 3.13 -7.29
C ARG A 101 -10.85 3.87 -6.32
N ILE A 102 -11.10 3.76 -5.02
CA ILE A 102 -10.20 4.34 -4.01
C ILE A 102 -8.81 3.72 -4.14
N ILE A 103 -8.68 2.40 -4.23
CA ILE A 103 -7.34 1.79 -4.37
C ILE A 103 -6.64 2.26 -5.66
N TYR A 104 -7.37 2.40 -6.76
CA TYR A 104 -6.86 2.92 -8.04
C TYR A 104 -6.26 4.33 -7.87
N GLU A 105 -6.94 5.24 -7.17
CA GLU A 105 -6.44 6.61 -6.91
C GLU A 105 -5.13 6.65 -6.10
N TYR A 106 -4.84 5.63 -5.28
CA TYR A 106 -3.58 5.56 -4.54
C TYR A 106 -2.52 4.68 -5.21
N HIS A 107 -2.88 3.97 -6.29
CA HIS A 107 -2.00 3.00 -6.92
C HIS A 107 -1.68 3.33 -8.39
N ASP A 108 -2.70 3.54 -9.22
CA ASP A 108 -2.59 3.54 -10.68
C ASP A 108 -2.50 4.94 -11.28
N VAL A 109 -2.98 5.97 -10.59
CA VAL A 109 -2.80 7.34 -11.09
C VAL A 109 -1.31 7.62 -11.31
N PRO A 110 -0.92 8.25 -12.44
CA PRO A 110 0.48 8.44 -12.79
C PRO A 110 1.31 9.13 -11.70
N THR A 111 0.68 9.99 -10.91
CA THR A 111 1.27 10.71 -9.77
C THR A 111 1.59 9.81 -8.57
N ALA A 112 0.89 8.68 -8.40
CA ALA A 112 1.15 7.72 -7.33
C ALA A 112 2.35 6.82 -7.65
N GLY A 113 2.55 6.50 -8.94
CA GLY A 113 3.71 5.75 -9.42
C GLY A 113 3.70 4.26 -9.08
N HIS A 114 2.53 3.61 -9.09
CA HIS A 114 2.38 2.16 -8.82
C HIS A 114 3.12 1.68 -7.55
N PRO A 115 2.88 2.32 -6.40
CA PRO A 115 3.57 1.96 -5.17
C PRO A 115 3.32 0.49 -4.80
N GLY A 116 4.34 -0.14 -4.21
CA GLY A 116 4.19 -1.50 -3.68
C GLY A 116 3.08 -1.61 -2.63
N ARG A 117 2.69 -2.85 -2.33
CA ARG A 117 1.59 -3.19 -1.40
C ARG A 117 1.61 -2.40 -0.09
N GLU A 118 2.76 -2.36 0.58
CA GLU A 118 2.87 -1.71 1.90
C GLU A 118 2.65 -0.20 1.79
N LYS A 119 3.31 0.45 0.82
CA LYS A 119 3.19 1.90 0.61
C LYS A 119 1.77 2.29 0.21
N THR A 120 1.13 1.53 -0.67
CA THR A 120 -0.28 1.73 -1.05
C THR A 120 -1.18 1.66 0.19
N TYR A 121 -1.01 0.63 1.02
CA TYR A 121 -1.79 0.47 2.26
C TYR A 121 -1.56 1.62 3.24
N THR A 122 -0.31 2.02 3.46
CA THR A 122 0.01 3.15 4.36
C THR A 122 -0.62 4.44 3.88
N LEU A 123 -0.57 4.75 2.58
CA LEU A 123 -1.16 5.98 2.06
C LEU A 123 -2.70 5.97 2.19
N LEU A 124 -3.33 4.90 1.74
CA LEU A 124 -4.79 4.77 1.73
C LEU A 124 -5.39 4.78 3.15
N THR A 125 -4.69 4.16 4.11
CA THR A 125 -5.17 4.13 5.51
C THR A 125 -5.01 5.45 6.25
N ARG A 126 -4.36 6.47 5.66
CA ARG A 126 -4.35 7.83 6.25
C ARG A 126 -5.73 8.46 6.18
N ASP A 127 -6.42 8.26 5.06
CA ASP A 127 -7.64 9.00 4.73
C ASP A 127 -8.90 8.13 4.85
N PHE A 128 -8.80 6.83 4.53
CA PHE A 128 -9.94 5.93 4.48
C PHE A 128 -9.82 4.75 5.45
N TYR A 129 -10.98 4.21 5.86
CA TYR A 129 -11.09 3.04 6.72
C TYR A 129 -12.17 2.07 6.23
N TRP A 130 -11.84 0.77 6.23
CA TRP A 130 -12.82 -0.32 6.19
C TRP A 130 -12.19 -1.62 6.72
N ASN A 131 -13.02 -2.61 7.02
CA ASN A 131 -12.54 -3.88 7.52
C ASN A 131 -11.69 -4.62 6.46
N HIS A 132 -10.55 -5.15 6.89
CA HIS A 132 -9.63 -5.93 6.04
C HIS A 132 -9.02 -5.16 4.84
N GLN A 133 -8.82 -3.85 4.96
CA GLN A 133 -8.14 -3.00 3.96
C GLN A 133 -6.89 -3.64 3.35
N TYR A 134 -6.01 -4.20 4.20
CA TYR A 134 -4.78 -4.83 3.73
C TYR A 134 -5.02 -6.01 2.76
N LYS A 135 -6.07 -6.80 2.98
CA LYS A 135 -6.44 -7.92 2.09
C LYS A 135 -6.86 -7.41 0.71
N TRP A 136 -7.63 -6.32 0.67
CA TRP A 136 -8.04 -5.67 -0.57
C TRP A 136 -6.85 -5.11 -1.34
N VAL A 137 -6.02 -4.29 -0.68
CA VAL A 137 -4.81 -3.71 -1.28
C VAL A 137 -3.87 -4.81 -1.79
N ARG A 138 -3.64 -5.87 -1.00
CA ARG A 138 -2.81 -7.01 -1.43
C ARG A 138 -3.36 -7.68 -2.69
N LYS A 139 -4.67 -7.88 -2.77
CA LYS A 139 -5.30 -8.52 -3.94
C LYS A 139 -5.14 -7.63 -5.16
N TYR A 140 -5.42 -6.34 -5.02
CA TYR A 140 -5.36 -5.35 -6.08
C TYR A 140 -3.95 -5.21 -6.67
N VAL A 141 -2.95 -4.94 -5.82
CA VAL A 141 -1.55 -4.75 -6.28
C VAL A 141 -0.98 -6.04 -6.90
N ARG A 142 -1.45 -7.22 -6.48
CA ARG A 142 -1.06 -8.50 -7.09
C ARG A 142 -1.60 -8.64 -8.52
N THR A 143 -2.75 -8.06 -8.83
CA THR A 143 -3.35 -8.10 -10.18
C THR A 143 -2.91 -6.94 -11.06
N CYS A 144 -2.12 -5.99 -10.54
CA CYS A 144 -1.58 -4.89 -11.32
C CYS A 144 -0.50 -5.38 -12.30
N ASP A 145 -0.83 -5.28 -13.59
CA ASP A 145 -0.01 -5.72 -14.72
C ASP A 145 1.30 -4.91 -14.85
N VAL A 146 1.24 -3.59 -14.65
CA VAL A 146 2.43 -2.72 -14.61
C VAL A 146 3.40 -3.18 -13.51
N CYS A 147 2.90 -3.41 -12.30
CA CYS A 147 3.72 -3.92 -11.21
C CYS A 147 4.27 -5.32 -11.51
N GLN A 148 3.50 -6.22 -12.13
CA GLN A 148 3.97 -7.57 -12.43
C GLN A 148 5.09 -7.57 -13.48
N ARG A 149 5.04 -6.67 -14.48
CA ARG A 149 6.11 -6.54 -15.48
C ARG A 149 7.41 -5.99 -14.91
N VAL A 150 7.32 -4.99 -14.03
CA VAL A 150 8.51 -4.28 -13.51
C VAL A 150 9.13 -5.05 -12.34
N LYS A 151 8.34 -5.82 -11.59
CA LYS A 151 8.86 -6.59 -10.46
C LYS A 151 9.76 -7.71 -10.98
N PRO A 152 11.03 -7.77 -10.55
CA PRO A 152 11.89 -8.89 -10.87
C PRO A 152 11.20 -10.18 -10.40
N ALA A 153 11.13 -11.18 -11.28
CA ALA A 153 10.77 -12.52 -10.85
C ALA A 153 11.71 -12.89 -9.68
N PRO A 154 11.20 -13.52 -8.61
CA PRO A 154 12.08 -14.13 -7.62
C PRO A 154 12.89 -15.18 -8.37
N HIS A 155 14.11 -14.81 -8.74
CA HIS A 155 15.01 -15.67 -9.45
C HIS A 155 15.40 -16.75 -8.46
N SER A 156 14.76 -17.92 -8.57
CA SER A 156 15.49 -19.14 -8.29
C SER A 156 16.60 -19.17 -9.33
N GLN A 157 17.76 -18.64 -8.98
CA GLN A 157 18.97 -18.94 -9.74
C GLN A 157 19.01 -20.47 -9.84
N ALA A 158 18.97 -21.00 -11.07
CA ALA A 158 19.23 -22.42 -11.26
C ALA A 158 20.57 -22.73 -10.57
N PRO A 159 20.70 -23.87 -9.88
CA PRO A 159 21.98 -24.23 -9.28
C PRO A 159 23.10 -24.09 -10.31
N LEU A 160 24.09 -23.25 -10.03
CA LEU A 160 25.23 -23.08 -10.92
C LEU A 160 25.86 -24.46 -11.14
N GLN A 161 25.93 -24.90 -12.40
CA GLN A 161 26.64 -26.11 -12.76
C GLN A 161 28.11 -25.74 -12.98
N PRO A 162 29.06 -26.22 -12.15
CA PRO A 162 30.47 -25.98 -12.40
C PRO A 162 30.87 -26.65 -13.71
N LEU A 163 31.70 -25.98 -14.50
CA LEU A 163 32.34 -26.60 -15.66
C LEU A 163 33.29 -27.70 -15.17
N PRO A 164 33.47 -28.78 -15.95
CA PRO A 164 34.44 -29.81 -15.61
C PRO A 164 35.84 -29.20 -15.51
N THR A 165 36.60 -29.63 -14.50
CA THR A 165 38.00 -29.21 -14.33
C THR A 165 38.81 -29.77 -15.50
N PRO A 166 39.54 -28.93 -16.27
CA PRO A 166 40.44 -29.42 -17.30
C PRO A 166 41.54 -30.26 -16.64
N SER A 167 41.87 -31.39 -17.28
CA SER A 167 42.89 -32.33 -16.83
C SER A 167 44.27 -32.02 -17.40
N GLU A 168 44.30 -31.25 -18.49
CA GLU A 168 45.54 -30.88 -19.19
C GLU A 168 45.68 -29.35 -19.37
N CYS A 169 46.92 -28.90 -19.56
CA CYS A 169 47.19 -27.52 -19.91
C CYS A 169 46.54 -27.18 -21.26
N TRP A 170 45.89 -26.02 -21.36
CA TRP A 170 45.25 -25.48 -22.58
C TRP A 170 43.95 -26.17 -23.04
N GLU A 171 43.41 -27.11 -22.27
CA GLU A 171 42.17 -27.84 -22.60
C GLU A 171 40.90 -26.97 -22.53
N SER A 172 40.96 -25.86 -21.77
CA SER A 172 39.88 -24.86 -21.74
C SER A 172 40.43 -23.46 -21.98
N ILE A 173 39.78 -22.74 -22.90
CA ILE A 173 40.10 -21.34 -23.22
C ILE A 173 38.78 -20.56 -23.15
N SER A 174 38.69 -19.63 -22.20
CA SER A 174 37.56 -18.71 -22.09
C SER A 174 37.98 -17.34 -22.60
N MET A 175 37.34 -16.85 -23.66
CA MET A 175 37.58 -15.50 -24.17
C MET A 175 36.56 -14.54 -23.55
N LEU A 176 37.05 -13.59 -22.74
CA LEU A 176 36.26 -12.47 -22.26
C LEU A 176 36.68 -11.23 -23.04
N SER A 177 35.80 -10.70 -23.88
CA SER A 177 36.05 -9.43 -24.55
C SER A 177 35.85 -8.29 -23.55
N CYS A 178 36.95 -7.80 -22.97
CA CYS A 178 36.95 -6.57 -22.19
C CYS A 178 36.86 -5.39 -23.15
N LEU A 179 35.66 -4.85 -23.42
CA LEU A 179 35.53 -3.54 -24.06
C LEU A 179 35.84 -2.45 -23.00
N ALA A 180 37.13 -2.25 -22.73
CA ALA A 180 37.64 -1.12 -21.97
C ALA A 180 38.75 -0.46 -22.80
N MET A 181 38.35 0.51 -23.61
CA MET A 181 39.25 1.30 -24.45
C MET A 181 39.90 2.40 -23.61
N ARG A 182 41.17 2.19 -23.22
CA ARG A 182 42.31 3.12 -23.34
C ARG A 182 43.45 2.64 -22.43
N ILE A 183 44.41 1.94 -23.03
CA ILE A 183 45.76 1.80 -22.48
C ILE A 183 46.55 3.02 -22.98
N THR A 184 46.84 3.97 -22.11
CA THR A 184 47.89 4.97 -22.38
C THR A 184 49.24 4.31 -22.13
N ILE A 185 49.96 3.98 -23.20
CA ILE A 185 51.37 3.62 -23.12
C ILE A 185 52.17 4.92 -23.02
N SER A 186 52.63 5.25 -21.81
CA SER A 186 53.64 6.28 -21.60
C SER A 186 55.01 5.73 -22.01
N HIS A 187 55.47 6.07 -23.22
CA HIS A 187 56.88 5.97 -23.59
C HIS A 187 57.60 7.22 -23.09
N SER A 188 58.47 7.07 -22.10
CA SER A 188 59.53 8.03 -21.85
C SER A 188 60.79 7.48 -22.51
N LEU A 189 61.05 7.93 -23.74
CA LEU A 189 62.32 7.70 -24.42
C LEU A 189 63.40 8.54 -23.74
N THR A 190 64.48 7.85 -23.38
CA THR A 190 65.71 8.41 -22.84
C THR A 190 66.67 8.75 -24.00
N VAL A 191 67.55 9.75 -23.76
CA VAL A 191 68.86 10.02 -24.43
C VAL A 191 68.80 10.95 -25.66
N PRO A 192 69.79 11.85 -25.89
CA PRO A 192 71.18 11.86 -25.40
C PRO A 192 71.57 12.86 -24.31
#